data_AF-A0A7R9HXW3-F1
#
_entry.id   AF-A0A7R9HXW3-F1
#
_cell.length_a   1.000
_cell.length_b   1.000
_cell.length_c   1.000
_cell.angle_alpha   90.00
_cell.angle_beta   90.00
_cell.angle_gamma   90.00
#
_symmetry.space_group_name_H-M   'P 1'
#
loop_
_entity.id
_entity.type
_entity.pdbx_description
1 polymer ?
#
loop_
_entity_poly.entity_id
_entity_poly.type
_entity_poly.pdbx_seq_one_letter_code
_entity_poly.pdbx_strand_id
1 'polypeptide(L)'
;MDYVPCSRLTHFMFNQHSIMVLKACQQNNLSSVCPPDKPNSATMLHTPGQSNGTVSSDSVDYQKNKKLRIQEKISYEDLDVAASSSDPQTKNSHLNLSRVERYLHGPMPAASSSDSTQDDLATTLQQLHQECSSWHSNHRRVQPLISPASAVSALGELMPGGALMRGFQEETLAQLVPLDLEKELRNLYLSQCELLRHFWSCFPPTSTNLEEKAVHMHEALRRFHTARLKTFEDRVLREHSPLSKHLTSHLNQLLNAAFHKFATWQQRRIQQSLR
;
A
#
# COMPACT_ATOMS: atom_id res chain seq x y z
N MET A 1 -39.94 -63.26 -39.47
CA MET A 1 -41.05 -62.36 -39.05
C MET A 1 -40.67 -61.84 -37.69
N ASP A 2 -39.76 -60.86 -37.68
CA ASP A 2 -39.10 -60.35 -36.48
C ASP A 2 -39.94 -59.20 -35.90
N TYR A 3 -40.59 -59.47 -34.77
CA TYR A 3 -41.28 -58.46 -33.96
C TYR A 3 -40.23 -57.59 -33.25
N VAL A 4 -39.95 -56.40 -33.78
CA VAL A 4 -39.19 -55.37 -33.06
C VAL A 4 -40.08 -54.85 -31.91
N PRO A 5 -39.59 -54.82 -30.66
CA PRO A 5 -40.43 -54.48 -29.51
C PRO A 5 -40.90 -53.02 -29.60
N CYS A 6 -42.22 -52.82 -29.70
CA CYS A 6 -42.91 -51.53 -29.82
C CYS A 6 -42.44 -50.47 -28.79
N SER A 7 -41.97 -50.91 -27.62
CA SER A 7 -41.40 -50.06 -26.57
C SER A 7 -40.15 -49.27 -27.00
N ARG A 8 -39.25 -49.84 -27.81
CA ARG A 8 -38.07 -49.10 -28.30
C ARG A 8 -38.45 -48.04 -29.33
N LEU A 9 -39.44 -48.34 -30.18
CA LEU A 9 -39.92 -47.41 -31.20
C LEU A 9 -40.61 -46.20 -30.55
N THR A 10 -41.46 -46.45 -29.54
CA THR A 10 -42.14 -45.38 -28.80
C THR A 10 -41.16 -44.50 -28.03
N HIS A 11 -40.13 -45.08 -27.37
CA HIS A 11 -39.10 -44.30 -26.70
C HIS A 11 -38.25 -43.47 -27.68
N PHE A 12 -37.95 -44.02 -28.87
CA PHE A 12 -37.25 -43.30 -29.92
C PHE A 12 -38.08 -42.13 -30.46
N MET A 13 -39.37 -42.35 -30.74
CA MET A 13 -40.29 -41.29 -31.19
C MET A 13 -40.44 -40.20 -30.14
N PHE A 14 -40.56 -40.56 -28.86
CA PHE A 14 -40.65 -39.61 -27.75
C PHE A 14 -39.36 -38.78 -27.62
N ASN A 15 -38.20 -39.41 -27.64
CA ASN A 15 -36.91 -38.71 -27.58
C ASN A 15 -36.75 -37.78 -28.79
N GLN A 16 -37.01 -38.27 -30.00
CA GLN A 16 -36.95 -37.47 -31.22
C GLN A 16 -37.89 -36.26 -31.18
N HIS A 17 -39.11 -36.44 -30.68
CA HIS A 17 -40.07 -35.35 -30.51
C HIS A 17 -39.59 -34.33 -29.47
N SER A 18 -39.13 -34.78 -28.30
CA SER A 18 -38.61 -33.89 -27.24
C SER A 18 -37.40 -33.06 -27.69
N ILE A 19 -36.47 -33.67 -28.43
CA ILE A 19 -35.31 -32.96 -29.00
C ILE A 19 -35.77 -31.94 -30.05
N MET A 20 -36.73 -32.30 -30.89
CA MET A 20 -37.25 -31.40 -31.92
C MET A 20 -37.93 -30.17 -31.31
N VAL A 21 -38.72 -30.36 -30.25
CA VAL A 21 -39.35 -29.27 -29.49
C VAL A 21 -38.29 -28.39 -28.82
N LEU A 22 -37.32 -28.97 -28.10
CA LEU A 22 -36.25 -28.22 -27.44
C LEU A 22 -35.41 -27.42 -28.45
N LYS A 23 -35.07 -28.00 -29.61
CA LYS A 23 -34.36 -27.32 -30.69
C LYS A 23 -35.17 -26.17 -31.29
N ALA A 24 -36.47 -26.37 -31.53
CA ALA A 24 -37.35 -25.32 -32.04
C ALA A 24 -37.44 -24.13 -31.07
N CYS A 25 -37.54 -24.38 -29.76
CA CYS A 25 -37.51 -23.35 -28.73
C CYS A 25 -36.16 -22.63 -28.64
N GLN A 26 -35.05 -23.34 -28.84
CA GLN A 26 -33.70 -22.75 -28.83
C GLN A 26 -33.45 -21.88 -30.07
N GLN A 27 -33.97 -22.29 -31.23
CA GLN A 27 -33.82 -21.56 -32.49
C GLN A 27 -34.69 -20.29 -32.52
N ASN A 28 -35.88 -20.31 -31.92
CA ASN A 28 -36.71 -19.11 -31.73
C ASN A 28 -36.09 -18.08 -30.78
N ASN A 29 -35.28 -18.51 -29.80
CA ASN A 29 -34.56 -17.58 -28.92
C ASN A 29 -33.38 -16.86 -29.62
N LEU A 30 -32.82 -17.43 -30.71
CA LEU A 30 -31.77 -16.75 -31.48
C LEU A 30 -32.32 -15.81 -32.57
N SER A 31 -33.56 -15.99 -33.04
CA SER A 31 -34.18 -15.17 -34.09
C SER A 31 -34.99 -13.96 -33.57
N SER A 32 -35.01 -13.72 -32.26
CA SER A 32 -35.73 -12.60 -31.63
C SER A 32 -34.83 -11.39 -31.27
N VAL A 33 -33.55 -11.37 -31.67
CA VAL A 33 -32.65 -10.24 -31.40
C VAL A 33 -31.99 -9.74 -32.70
N CYS A 34 -32.46 -8.57 -33.14
CA CYS A 34 -31.93 -7.59 -34.10
C CYS A 34 -32.38 -7.57 -35.59
N PRO A 35 -32.60 -6.36 -36.18
CA PRO A 35 -33.12 -6.14 -37.55
C PRO A 35 -32.00 -6.11 -38.62
N PRO A 36 -32.35 -5.99 -39.93
CA PRO A 36 -31.49 -6.43 -41.04
C PRO A 36 -30.62 -5.30 -41.61
N ASP A 37 -29.41 -5.65 -42.08
CA ASP A 37 -28.83 -5.04 -43.28
C ASP A 37 -27.91 -6.02 -44.02
N LYS A 38 -27.95 -5.89 -45.35
CA LYS A 38 -27.48 -6.83 -46.37
C LYS A 38 -25.97 -6.66 -46.72
N PRO A 39 -25.39 -7.58 -47.52
CA PRO A 39 -24.01 -8.06 -47.40
C PRO A 39 -23.04 -7.46 -48.44
N ASN A 40 -21.74 -7.73 -48.31
CA ASN A 40 -20.91 -8.06 -49.47
C ASN A 40 -19.53 -8.68 -49.17
N SER A 41 -19.20 -9.63 -50.06
CA SER A 41 -17.87 -10.06 -50.52
C SER A 41 -17.09 -11.10 -49.71
N ALA A 42 -17.23 -12.33 -50.19
CA ALA A 42 -16.24 -13.39 -50.13
C ALA A 42 -14.92 -12.99 -50.82
N THR A 43 -13.78 -13.47 -50.31
CA THR A 43 -12.66 -13.96 -51.16
C THR A 43 -11.83 -14.97 -50.38
N MET A 44 -11.60 -16.11 -51.03
CA MET A 44 -10.83 -17.27 -50.61
C MET A 44 -9.30 -17.07 -50.77
N LEU A 45 -8.57 -17.98 -50.12
CA LEU A 45 -7.22 -18.50 -50.45
C LEU A 45 -6.00 -17.61 -50.18
N HIS A 46 -5.14 -18.07 -49.26
CA HIS A 46 -3.84 -18.68 -49.59
C HIS A 46 -3.10 -19.12 -48.31
N THR A 47 -2.57 -20.35 -48.32
CA THR A 47 -1.55 -20.90 -47.40
C THR A 47 -0.35 -21.20 -48.30
N PRO A 48 0.94 -20.94 -47.94
CA PRO A 48 1.65 -21.71 -46.91
C PRO A 48 2.76 -20.98 -46.12
N GLY A 49 3.08 -21.48 -44.91
CA GLY A 49 4.30 -21.08 -44.18
C GLY A 49 4.25 -21.48 -42.70
N GLN A 50 4.91 -22.59 -42.34
CA GLN A 50 5.02 -23.12 -40.99
C GLN A 50 5.81 -22.21 -40.04
N SER A 51 5.34 -22.02 -38.80
CA SER A 51 6.16 -22.14 -37.58
C SER A 51 5.28 -22.27 -36.32
N ASN A 52 5.76 -23.11 -35.40
CA ASN A 52 5.12 -23.65 -34.20
C ASN A 52 4.35 -22.67 -33.29
N GLY A 53 3.20 -23.11 -32.77
CA GLY A 53 2.76 -22.73 -31.42
C GLY A 53 1.34 -22.17 -31.23
N THR A 54 0.36 -22.44 -32.10
CA THR A 54 -1.02 -21.96 -31.90
C THR A 54 -1.93 -23.05 -31.33
N VAL A 55 -2.19 -22.97 -30.03
CA VAL A 55 -3.30 -23.70 -29.40
C VAL A 55 -4.59 -23.22 -30.07
N SER A 56 -5.29 -24.12 -30.77
CA SER A 56 -6.57 -23.82 -31.43
C SER A 56 -7.54 -23.17 -30.45
N SER A 57 -8.17 -22.07 -30.87
CA SER A 57 -9.14 -21.28 -30.09
C SER A 57 -10.26 -22.15 -29.49
N ASP A 58 -10.65 -23.23 -30.17
CA ASP A 58 -11.68 -24.18 -29.72
C ASP A 58 -11.31 -24.95 -28.44
N SER A 59 -10.02 -25.17 -28.18
CA SER A 59 -9.54 -25.88 -26.98
C SER A 59 -9.72 -25.01 -25.72
N VAL A 60 -9.54 -23.70 -25.86
CA VAL A 60 -9.63 -22.75 -24.75
C VAL A 60 -11.08 -22.60 -24.30
N ASP A 61 -12.03 -22.58 -25.24
CA ASP A 61 -13.45 -22.48 -24.92
C ASP A 61 -14.01 -23.80 -24.39
N TYR A 62 -13.51 -24.95 -24.84
CA TYR A 62 -13.82 -26.23 -24.22
C TYR A 62 -13.37 -26.30 -22.76
N GLN A 63 -12.16 -25.82 -22.46
CA GLN A 63 -11.65 -25.77 -21.08
C GLN A 63 -12.40 -24.76 -20.21
N LYS A 64 -12.77 -23.59 -20.73
CA LYS A 64 -13.61 -22.61 -20.01
C LYS A 64 -14.99 -23.18 -19.69
N ASN A 65 -15.66 -23.81 -20.67
CA ASN A 65 -16.98 -24.42 -20.46
C ASN A 65 -16.94 -25.57 -19.45
N LYS A 66 -15.87 -26.38 -19.47
CA LYS A 66 -15.65 -27.42 -18.47
C LYS A 66 -15.41 -26.82 -17.08
N LYS A 67 -14.57 -25.78 -16.96
CA LYS A 67 -14.31 -25.07 -15.70
C LYS A 67 -15.57 -24.42 -15.15
N LEU A 68 -16.39 -23.80 -16.00
CA LEU A 68 -17.63 -23.14 -15.61
C LEU A 68 -18.66 -24.15 -15.08
N ARG A 69 -18.85 -25.28 -15.78
CA ARG A 69 -19.72 -26.37 -15.31
C ARG A 69 -19.24 -27.02 -14.01
N ILE A 70 -17.93 -27.08 -13.79
CA ILE A 70 -17.37 -27.58 -12.52
C ILE A 70 -17.65 -26.56 -11.42
N GLN A 71 -17.39 -25.27 -11.67
CA GLN A 71 -17.64 -24.19 -10.73
C GLN A 71 -19.11 -24.12 -10.30
N GLU A 72 -20.05 -24.29 -11.23
CA GLU A 72 -21.49 -24.33 -10.98
C GLU A 72 -21.92 -25.56 -10.13
N LYS A 73 -21.21 -26.69 -10.28
CA LYS A 73 -21.49 -27.92 -9.52
C LYS A 73 -20.85 -27.98 -8.14
N ILE A 74 -19.83 -27.16 -7.89
CA ILE A 74 -19.14 -27.09 -6.58
C ILE A 74 -19.54 -25.85 -5.77
N SER A 75 -20.21 -24.87 -6.39
CA SER A 75 -20.84 -23.78 -5.67
C SER A 75 -22.08 -24.30 -4.96
N TYR A 76 -22.04 -24.31 -3.62
CA TYR A 76 -23.22 -24.54 -2.81
C TYR A 76 -23.77 -23.20 -2.32
N GLU A 77 -25.07 -23.01 -2.46
CA GLU A 77 -25.78 -21.77 -2.09
C GLU A 77 -25.76 -21.51 -0.57
N ASP A 78 -25.65 -22.56 0.25
CA ASP A 78 -25.55 -22.48 1.71
C ASP A 78 -24.15 -22.09 2.22
N LEU A 79 -23.11 -22.34 1.42
CA LEU A 79 -21.73 -21.92 1.68
C LEU A 79 -21.38 -20.58 1.05
N ASP A 80 -22.32 -19.97 0.30
CA ASP A 80 -22.10 -18.67 -0.29
C ASP A 80 -22.05 -17.60 0.81
N VAL A 81 -20.89 -17.00 1.00
CA VAL A 81 -20.64 -15.95 2.01
C VAL A 81 -21.55 -14.73 1.76
N ALA A 82 -22.13 -14.65 0.55
CA ALA A 82 -23.15 -13.67 0.17
C ALA A 82 -24.57 -14.04 0.63
N ALA A 83 -24.98 -15.32 0.64
CA ALA A 83 -26.31 -15.73 1.08
C ALA A 83 -26.48 -15.70 2.60
N SER A 84 -25.38 -15.82 3.35
CA SER A 84 -25.31 -15.52 4.79
C SER A 84 -25.14 -14.03 5.12
N SER A 85 -25.18 -13.15 4.10
CA SER A 85 -25.07 -11.70 4.24
C SER A 85 -26.37 -10.93 3.95
N SER A 86 -27.45 -11.64 3.62
CA SER A 86 -28.79 -11.05 3.49
C SER A 86 -29.51 -10.89 4.85
N ASP A 87 -28.89 -11.30 5.95
CA ASP A 87 -29.35 -11.00 7.30
C ASP A 87 -28.53 -9.81 7.87
N PRO A 88 -29.09 -8.59 7.95
CA PRO A 88 -28.35 -7.41 8.41
C PRO A 88 -27.97 -7.45 9.89
N GLN A 89 -28.32 -8.53 10.61
CA GLN A 89 -28.20 -8.60 12.07
C GLN A 89 -26.97 -9.39 12.58
N THR A 90 -26.28 -10.17 11.73
CA THR A 90 -25.18 -11.06 12.17
C THR A 90 -23.79 -10.45 12.11
N LYS A 91 -23.64 -9.17 11.71
CA LYS A 91 -22.32 -8.51 11.57
C LYS A 91 -22.14 -7.22 12.35
N ASN A 92 -22.97 -6.94 13.35
CA ASN A 92 -22.72 -5.84 14.27
C ASN A 92 -22.36 -6.39 15.64
N SER A 93 -21.08 -6.73 15.83
CA SER A 93 -20.52 -6.92 17.15
C SER A 93 -20.73 -5.63 17.95
N HIS A 94 -21.66 -5.65 18.91
CA HIS A 94 -21.93 -4.49 19.75
C HIS A 94 -20.71 -4.25 20.66
N LEU A 95 -19.88 -3.26 20.32
CA LEU A 95 -18.68 -2.92 21.07
C LEU A 95 -19.02 -1.93 22.18
N ASN A 96 -19.13 -2.42 23.41
CA ASN A 96 -19.20 -1.56 24.59
C ASN A 96 -17.79 -1.10 24.97
N LEU A 97 -17.50 0.18 24.73
CA LEU A 97 -16.21 0.79 25.09
C LEU A 97 -16.13 1.01 26.60
N SER A 98 -15.23 0.31 27.28
CA SER A 98 -15.09 0.39 28.74
C SER A 98 -14.42 1.66 29.25
N ARG A 99 -13.65 2.36 28.41
CA ARG A 99 -12.86 3.53 28.80
C ARG A 99 -12.88 4.60 27.71
N VAL A 100 -14.06 5.20 27.52
CA VAL A 100 -14.29 6.28 26.55
C VAL A 100 -13.35 7.47 26.78
N GLU A 101 -13.02 7.76 28.04
CA GLU A 101 -12.12 8.85 28.43
C GLU A 101 -10.74 8.81 27.73
N ARG A 102 -10.21 7.61 27.45
CA ARG A 102 -8.91 7.47 26.76
C ARG A 102 -8.94 7.87 25.29
N TYR A 103 -10.13 7.86 24.69
CA TYR A 103 -10.31 8.28 23.30
C TYR A 103 -10.55 9.78 23.16
N LEU A 104 -10.89 10.48 24.26
CA LEU A 104 -11.15 11.91 24.24
C LEU A 104 -9.89 12.73 23.92
N HIS A 105 -8.72 12.29 24.41
CA HIS A 105 -7.44 12.98 24.21
C HIS A 105 -6.60 12.37 23.07
N GLY A 106 -6.94 11.17 22.61
CA GLY A 106 -6.16 10.43 21.63
C GLY A 106 -4.79 9.97 22.15
N PRO A 107 -3.92 9.43 21.29
CA PRO A 107 -2.56 9.02 21.66
C PRO A 107 -1.68 10.26 21.88
N MET A 108 -1.85 10.93 23.01
CA MET A 108 -0.85 11.89 23.47
C MET A 108 0.31 11.10 24.10
N PRO A 109 1.58 11.36 23.72
CA PRO A 109 2.70 10.94 24.56
C PRO A 109 2.38 11.47 25.96
N ALA A 110 2.63 10.70 27.01
CA ALA A 110 2.39 11.15 28.37
C ALA A 110 3.09 12.49 28.53
N ALA A 111 2.35 13.58 28.37
CA ALA A 111 2.82 14.89 28.71
C ALA A 111 3.18 14.73 30.17
N SER A 112 4.34 15.24 30.57
CA SER A 112 4.54 15.52 31.98
C SER A 112 3.48 16.55 32.34
N SER A 113 2.26 16.08 32.62
CA SER A 113 1.32 16.79 33.45
C SER A 113 2.03 16.86 34.77
N SER A 114 2.86 17.90 34.92
CA SER A 114 3.28 18.36 36.21
C SER A 114 1.97 18.58 36.95
N ASP A 115 1.65 17.66 37.86
CA ASP A 115 0.54 17.81 38.78
C ASP A 115 0.82 19.11 39.53
N SER A 116 0.23 20.18 39.02
CA SER A 116 0.36 21.51 39.61
C SER A 116 -0.37 21.38 40.93
N THR A 117 0.33 21.64 42.03
CA THR A 117 -0.31 21.49 43.34
C THR A 117 -1.47 22.45 43.42
N GLN A 118 -2.52 22.09 44.17
CA GLN A 118 -3.70 22.95 44.31
C GLN A 118 -3.34 24.36 44.81
N ASP A 119 -2.26 24.47 45.59
CA ASP A 119 -1.70 25.72 46.10
C ASP A 119 -1.03 26.55 45.00
N ASP A 120 -0.34 25.92 44.04
CA ASP A 120 0.21 26.61 42.85
C ASP A 120 -0.92 27.16 41.97
N LEU A 121 -2.01 26.41 41.81
CA LEU A 121 -3.18 26.87 41.07
C LEU A 121 -3.87 28.05 41.77
N ALA A 122 -4.02 28.00 43.09
CA ALA A 122 -4.58 29.11 43.86
C ALA A 122 -3.69 30.37 43.76
N THR A 123 -2.37 30.19 43.86
CA THR A 123 -1.40 31.28 43.79
C THR A 123 -1.37 31.91 42.40
N THR A 124 -1.35 31.11 41.33
CA THR A 124 -1.39 31.59 39.94
C THR A 124 -2.70 32.30 39.62
N LEU A 125 -3.83 31.81 40.11
CA LEU A 125 -5.13 32.50 39.96
C LEU A 125 -5.14 33.85 40.68
N GLN A 126 -4.57 33.93 41.88
CA GLN A 126 -4.45 35.19 42.62
C GLN A 126 -3.51 36.17 41.89
N GLN A 127 -2.37 35.69 41.38
CA GLN A 127 -1.45 36.49 40.57
C GLN A 127 -2.13 36.99 39.29
N LEU A 128 -2.86 36.14 38.58
CA LEU A 128 -3.60 36.52 37.37
C LEU A 128 -4.67 37.56 37.68
N HIS A 129 -5.41 37.41 38.77
CA HIS A 129 -6.41 38.41 39.19
C HIS A 129 -5.76 39.77 39.53
N GLN A 130 -4.60 39.74 40.22
CA GLN A 130 -3.82 40.95 40.51
C GLN A 130 -3.27 41.59 39.23
N GLU A 131 -2.74 40.81 38.29
CA GLU A 131 -2.27 41.28 36.99
C GLU A 131 -3.41 41.88 36.15
N CYS A 132 -4.57 41.23 36.06
CA CYS A 132 -5.74 41.77 35.36
C CYS A 132 -6.23 43.08 35.98
N SER A 133 -6.22 43.18 37.32
CA SER A 133 -6.61 44.41 38.01
C SER A 133 -5.60 45.56 37.80
N SER A 134 -4.31 45.23 37.76
CA SER A 134 -3.22 46.20 37.54
C SER A 134 -2.97 46.53 36.08
N TRP A 135 -3.48 45.70 35.15
CA TRP A 135 -3.40 45.90 33.70
C TRP A 135 -3.83 47.32 33.29
N HIS A 136 -4.95 47.78 33.83
CA HIS A 136 -5.51 49.11 33.56
C HIS A 136 -4.66 50.27 34.11
N SER A 137 -3.96 50.06 35.24
CA SER A 137 -3.09 51.08 35.85
C SER A 137 -1.73 51.18 35.15
N ASN A 138 -1.22 50.05 34.64
CA ASN A 138 0.10 49.98 33.99
C ASN A 138 0.05 50.34 32.49
N HIS A 139 -1.01 49.98 31.75
CA HIS A 139 -1.13 50.28 30.32
C HIS A 139 -1.59 51.71 29.98
N ARG A 140 -1.99 52.52 30.96
CA ARG A 140 -2.35 53.94 30.73
C ARG A 140 -1.12 54.85 30.56
N ARG A 141 0.07 54.36 30.89
CA ARG A 141 1.35 54.99 30.57
C ARG A 141 1.88 54.32 29.32
N VAL A 142 2.37 55.11 28.38
CA VAL A 142 2.87 54.72 27.05
C VAL A 142 4.16 53.89 27.20
N GLN A 143 4.05 52.69 27.78
CA GLN A 143 5.10 51.70 27.79
C GLN A 143 5.07 51.01 26.42
N PRO A 144 6.18 50.98 25.67
CA PRO A 144 6.21 50.29 24.40
C PRO A 144 5.90 48.81 24.63
N LEU A 145 4.82 48.31 24.01
CA LEU A 145 4.36 46.91 24.12
C LEU A 145 5.46 45.89 23.78
N ILE A 146 6.43 46.32 22.98
CA ILE A 146 7.62 45.55 22.63
C ILE A 146 8.85 46.43 22.75
N SER A 147 9.94 45.88 23.28
CA SER A 147 11.22 46.57 23.23
C SER A 147 11.74 46.57 21.77
N PRO A 148 12.33 47.69 21.28
CA PRO A 148 12.92 47.71 19.95
C PRO A 148 13.97 46.60 19.74
N ALA A 149 14.72 46.25 20.80
CA ALA A 149 15.69 45.15 20.77
C ALA A 149 15.02 43.78 20.55
N SER A 150 13.91 43.50 21.23
CA SER A 150 13.13 42.27 21.03
C SER A 150 12.54 42.20 19.63
N ALA A 151 12.06 43.33 19.09
CA ALA A 151 11.54 43.38 17.73
C ALA A 151 12.63 43.10 16.69
N VAL A 152 13.82 43.70 16.84
CA VAL A 152 14.96 43.45 15.95
C VAL A 152 15.49 42.01 16.09
N SER A 153 15.50 41.45 17.30
CA SER A 153 15.86 40.03 17.52
C SER A 153 14.88 39.09 16.83
N ALA A 154 13.58 39.32 16.98
CA ALA A 154 12.54 38.54 16.32
C ALA A 154 12.63 38.66 14.79
N LEU A 155 12.90 39.86 14.27
CA LEU A 155 13.19 40.04 12.84
C LEU A 155 14.42 39.25 12.42
N GLY A 156 15.52 39.26 13.19
CA GLY A 156 16.72 38.47 12.93
C GLY A 156 16.46 36.96 12.91
N GLU A 157 15.57 36.46 13.76
CA GLU A 157 15.13 35.06 13.77
C GLU A 157 14.26 34.69 12.55
N LEU A 158 13.54 35.67 12.00
CA LEU A 158 12.66 35.53 10.84
C LEU A 158 13.32 35.93 9.51
N MET A 159 14.55 36.48 9.52
CA MET A 159 15.30 36.76 8.30
C MET A 159 15.95 35.48 7.75
N PRO A 160 16.34 35.43 6.46
CA PRO A 160 17.03 34.27 5.89
C PRO A 160 18.31 33.93 6.68
N GLY A 161 18.38 32.71 7.21
CA GLY A 161 19.47 32.26 8.10
C GLY A 161 19.19 32.43 9.61
N GLY A 162 18.04 33.02 9.98
CA GLY A 162 17.53 33.08 11.35
C GLY A 162 17.01 31.74 11.85
N ALA A 163 16.87 31.60 13.17
CA ALA A 163 16.53 30.33 13.84
C ALA A 163 15.17 29.75 13.42
N LEU A 164 14.21 30.61 13.04
CA LEU A 164 12.84 30.21 12.72
C LEU A 164 12.62 29.98 11.21
N MET A 165 13.44 30.55 10.33
CA MET A 165 13.41 30.27 8.88
C MET A 165 14.09 28.95 8.52
N ARG A 166 13.52 27.82 8.96
CA ARG A 166 13.93 26.49 8.48
C ARG A 166 13.27 26.21 7.13
N GLY A 167 14.07 26.08 6.06
CA GLY A 167 13.58 25.68 4.74
C GLY A 167 14.28 26.33 3.54
N PHE A 168 14.92 27.49 3.72
CA PHE A 168 15.56 28.21 2.60
C PHE A 168 16.70 27.41 1.93
N GLN A 169 17.39 26.55 2.69
CA GLN A 169 18.40 25.68 2.10
C GLN A 169 17.80 24.53 1.27
N GLU A 170 16.70 23.90 1.69
CA GLU A 170 16.20 22.68 1.04
C GLU A 170 15.63 22.95 -0.37
N GLU A 171 14.90 24.06 -0.56
CA GLU A 171 14.37 24.45 -1.89
C GLU A 171 15.48 24.89 -2.84
N THR A 172 16.51 25.58 -2.33
CA THR A 172 17.69 25.98 -3.12
C THR A 172 18.50 24.77 -3.56
N LEU A 173 18.59 23.73 -2.72
CA LEU A 173 19.33 22.51 -3.03
C LEU A 173 18.67 21.69 -4.14
N ALA A 174 17.34 21.64 -4.22
CA ALA A 174 16.62 20.93 -5.28
C ALA A 174 16.88 21.51 -6.67
N GLN A 175 17.14 22.81 -6.77
CA GLN A 175 17.46 23.49 -8.04
C GLN A 175 18.91 23.30 -8.49
N LEU A 176 19.80 22.87 -7.58
CA LEU A 176 21.22 22.64 -7.88
C LEU A 176 21.53 21.22 -8.40
N VAL A 177 20.55 20.30 -8.39
CA VAL A 177 20.75 18.91 -8.81
C VAL A 177 20.54 18.79 -10.32
N PRO A 178 21.55 18.32 -11.09
CA PRO A 178 21.36 18.02 -12.50
C PRO A 178 20.30 16.93 -12.71
N LEU A 179 19.48 17.07 -13.75
CA LEU A 179 18.37 16.15 -14.04
C LEU A 179 18.82 14.69 -14.26
N ASP A 180 20.05 14.48 -14.73
CA ASP A 180 20.60 13.15 -14.93
C ASP A 180 21.04 12.49 -13.61
N LEU A 181 21.55 13.29 -12.66
CA LEU A 181 21.86 12.83 -11.32
C LEU A 181 20.59 12.45 -10.55
N GLU A 182 19.52 13.23 -10.71
CA GLU A 182 18.21 12.94 -10.14
C GLU A 182 17.65 11.60 -10.64
N LYS A 183 17.69 11.34 -11.95
CA LYS A 183 17.22 10.08 -12.53
C LYS A 183 17.97 8.88 -11.97
N GLU A 184 19.29 9.00 -11.83
CA GLU A 184 20.11 7.93 -11.27
C GLU A 184 19.85 7.71 -9.79
N LEU A 185 19.74 8.79 -9.00
CA LEU A 185 19.36 8.72 -7.59
C LEU A 185 17.98 8.06 -7.40
N ARG A 186 17.01 8.40 -8.24
CA ARG A 186 15.68 7.77 -8.25
C ARG A 186 15.76 6.28 -8.54
N ASN A 187 16.54 5.87 -9.54
CA ASN A 187 16.73 4.45 -9.86
C ASN A 187 17.41 3.70 -8.70
N LEU A 188 18.39 4.33 -8.06
CA LEU A 188 19.05 3.79 -6.88
C LEU A 188 18.06 3.64 -5.71
N TYR A 189 17.19 4.63 -5.51
CA TYR A 189 16.14 4.60 -4.50
C TYR A 189 15.13 3.48 -4.74
N LEU A 190 14.59 3.36 -5.95
CA LEU A 190 13.63 2.32 -6.29
C LEU A 190 14.24 0.92 -6.14
N SER A 191 15.46 0.72 -6.64
CA SER A 191 16.15 -0.58 -6.50
C SER A 191 16.41 -0.93 -5.03
N GLN A 192 16.84 0.03 -4.21
CA GLN A 192 17.01 -0.19 -2.78
C GLN A 192 15.68 -0.50 -2.08
N CYS A 193 14.61 0.21 -2.42
CA CYS A 193 13.28 0.00 -1.84
C CYS A 193 12.73 -1.39 -2.16
N GLU A 194 12.93 -1.89 -3.37
CA GLU A 194 12.54 -3.26 -3.72
C GLU A 194 13.31 -4.31 -2.92
N LEU A 195 14.63 -4.13 -2.75
CA LEU A 195 15.43 -5.00 -1.89
C LEU A 195 14.93 -4.97 -0.43
N LEU A 196 14.64 -3.76 0.08
CA LEU A 196 14.09 -3.58 1.42
C LEU A 196 12.71 -4.21 1.55
N ARG A 197 11.82 -4.08 0.55
CA ARG A 197 10.50 -4.73 0.55
C ARG A 197 10.63 -6.24 0.70
N HIS A 198 11.54 -6.86 -0.05
CA HIS A 198 11.81 -8.29 0.08
C HIS A 198 12.43 -8.65 1.43
N PHE A 199 13.35 -7.84 1.95
CA PHE A 199 13.91 -8.02 3.28
C PHE A 199 12.81 -7.98 4.37
N TRP A 200 11.96 -6.96 4.37
CA TRP A 200 10.88 -6.81 5.34
C TRP A 200 9.80 -7.89 5.21
N SER A 201 9.56 -8.41 3.99
CA SER A 201 8.63 -9.54 3.80
C SER A 201 9.11 -10.84 4.47
N CYS A 202 10.38 -10.94 4.83
CA CYS A 202 10.91 -12.07 5.59
C CYS A 202 10.66 -11.95 7.09
N PHE A 203 10.17 -10.79 7.57
CA PHE A 203 9.88 -10.56 8.99
C PHE A 203 8.36 -10.49 9.23
N PRO A 204 7.84 -11.18 10.26
CA PRO A 204 8.54 -12.07 11.19
C PRO A 204 8.94 -13.41 10.53
N PRO A 205 10.14 -13.96 10.81
CA PRO A 205 10.54 -15.25 10.26
C PRO A 205 9.81 -16.37 11.01
N THR A 206 8.67 -16.79 10.48
CA THR A 206 7.83 -17.86 11.03
C THR A 206 8.24 -19.26 10.54
N SER A 207 9.11 -19.34 9.52
CA SER A 207 9.59 -20.58 8.92
C SER A 207 11.11 -20.52 8.72
N THR A 208 11.78 -21.67 8.84
CA THR A 208 13.22 -21.85 8.57
C THR A 208 13.63 -21.32 7.18
N ASN A 209 12.79 -21.49 6.17
CA ASN A 209 13.04 -20.94 4.82
C ASN A 209 13.10 -19.41 4.81
N LEU A 210 12.28 -18.74 5.63
CA LEU A 210 12.30 -17.28 5.75
C LEU A 210 13.53 -16.79 6.51
N GLU A 211 14.08 -17.59 7.43
CA GLU A 211 15.33 -17.27 8.11
C GLU A 211 16.53 -17.28 7.15
N GLU A 212 16.68 -18.36 6.37
CA GLU A 212 17.74 -18.46 5.37
C GLU A 212 17.62 -17.33 4.34
N LYS A 213 16.39 -17.06 3.89
CA LYS A 213 16.10 -15.93 3.00
C LYS A 213 16.44 -14.59 3.63
N ALA A 214 16.16 -14.37 4.91
CA ALA A 214 16.52 -13.14 5.60
C ALA A 214 18.04 -12.92 5.66
N VAL A 215 18.82 -13.98 5.90
CA VAL A 215 20.30 -13.94 5.87
C VAL A 215 20.81 -13.59 4.47
N HIS A 216 20.30 -14.26 3.44
CA HIS A 216 20.67 -13.95 2.05
C HIS A 216 20.29 -12.52 1.64
N MET A 217 19.11 -12.05 2.05
CA MET A 217 18.68 -10.69 1.80
C MET A 217 19.55 -9.66 2.52
N HIS A 218 19.99 -9.95 3.75
CA HIS A 218 20.93 -9.08 4.46
C HIS A 218 22.28 -8.97 3.72
N GLU A 219 22.81 -10.09 3.21
CA GLU A 219 24.02 -10.08 2.42
C GLU A 219 23.84 -9.31 1.10
N ALA A 220 22.70 -9.49 0.42
CA ALA A 220 22.35 -8.74 -0.78
C ALA A 220 22.30 -7.23 -0.52
N LEU A 221 21.73 -6.79 0.61
CA LEU A 221 21.70 -5.38 1.03
C LEU A 221 23.11 -4.84 1.29
N ARG A 222 23.99 -5.61 1.93
CA ARG A 222 25.40 -5.21 2.12
C ARG A 222 26.15 -5.08 0.80
N ARG A 223 25.96 -6.04 -0.11
CA ARG A 223 26.56 -6.00 -1.46
C ARG A 223 26.06 -4.79 -2.25
N PHE A 224 24.76 -4.50 -2.18
CA PHE A 224 24.17 -3.30 -2.81
C PHE A 224 24.77 -2.01 -2.23
N HIS A 225 24.90 -1.93 -0.90
CA HIS A 225 25.51 -0.78 -0.22
C HIS A 225 26.92 -0.51 -0.73
N THR A 226 27.78 -1.53 -0.77
CA THR A 226 29.18 -1.36 -1.19
C THR A 226 29.33 -1.16 -2.69
N ALA A 227 28.53 -1.83 -3.52
CA ALA A 227 28.72 -1.83 -4.97
C ALA A 227 28.01 -0.69 -5.70
N ARG A 228 26.87 -0.23 -5.19
CA ARG A 228 26.02 0.78 -5.84
C ARG A 228 25.94 2.07 -5.04
N LEU A 229 25.66 2.01 -3.74
CA LEU A 229 25.49 3.24 -2.95
C LEU A 229 26.82 3.96 -2.71
N LYS A 230 27.86 3.25 -2.24
CA LYS A 230 29.18 3.86 -2.03
C LYS A 230 29.81 4.37 -3.32
N THR A 231 29.70 3.62 -4.42
CA THR A 231 30.25 4.04 -5.71
C THR A 231 29.54 5.29 -6.25
N PHE A 232 28.23 5.39 -6.03
CA PHE A 232 27.46 6.61 -6.30
C PHE A 232 27.91 7.76 -5.39
N GLU A 233 28.03 7.55 -4.09
CA GLU A 233 28.49 8.55 -3.11
C GLU A 233 29.88 9.11 -3.45
N ASP A 234 30.83 8.24 -3.79
CA ASP A 234 32.18 8.65 -4.16
C ASP A 234 32.22 9.51 -5.44
N ARG A 235 31.32 9.21 -6.40
CA ARG A 235 31.18 10.01 -7.62
C ARG A 235 30.53 11.37 -7.33
N VAL A 236 29.45 11.39 -6.55
CA VAL A 236 28.76 12.62 -6.16
C VAL A 236 29.64 13.50 -5.26
N LEU A 237 30.46 12.92 -4.39
CA LEU A 237 31.42 13.68 -3.57
C LEU A 237 32.47 14.39 -4.44
N ARG A 238 32.90 13.77 -5.54
CA ARG A 238 33.88 14.34 -6.47
C ARG A 238 33.30 15.49 -7.30
N GLU A 239 32.06 15.34 -7.76
CA GLU A 239 31.42 16.29 -8.68
C GLU A 239 30.61 17.38 -7.95
N HIS A 240 30.02 17.03 -6.80
CA HIS A 240 29.07 17.85 -6.06
C HIS A 240 29.30 17.75 -4.54
N SER A 241 30.55 18.02 -4.13
CA SER A 241 31.08 17.92 -2.75
C SER A 241 30.13 18.40 -1.63
N PRO A 242 29.51 19.59 -1.67
CA PRO A 242 28.65 20.06 -0.57
C PRO A 242 27.30 19.33 -0.45
N LEU A 243 26.86 18.60 -1.48
CA LEU A 243 25.50 18.04 -1.58
C LEU A 243 25.44 16.52 -1.38
N SER A 244 26.57 15.84 -1.57
CA SER A 244 26.72 14.38 -1.49
C SER A 244 26.06 13.75 -0.27
N LYS A 245 26.36 14.25 0.93
CA LYS A 245 25.87 13.68 2.20
C LYS A 245 24.37 13.85 2.40
N HIS A 246 23.78 14.93 1.88
CA HIS A 246 22.35 15.19 2.07
C HIS A 246 21.52 14.29 1.13
N LEU A 247 21.95 14.12 -0.12
CA LEU A 247 21.23 13.32 -1.12
C LEU A 247 21.08 11.85 -0.72
N THR A 248 22.12 11.24 -0.15
CA THR A 248 22.09 9.81 0.23
C THR A 248 21.76 9.58 1.70
N SER A 249 21.53 10.63 2.49
CA SER A 249 21.23 10.53 3.92
C SER A 249 20.05 9.59 4.18
N HIS A 250 18.93 9.80 3.49
CA HIS A 250 17.73 8.98 3.65
C HIS A 250 17.94 7.52 3.20
N LEU A 251 18.65 7.30 2.09
CA LEU A 251 19.01 5.94 1.63
C LEU A 251 19.83 5.20 2.69
N ASN A 252 20.81 5.86 3.31
CA ASN A 252 21.61 5.26 4.38
C ASN A 252 20.77 5.01 5.65
N GLN A 253 19.83 5.90 6.00
CA GLN A 253 18.92 5.68 7.14
C GLN A 253 18.07 4.41 6.94
N LEU A 254 17.52 4.20 5.75
CA LEU A 254 16.74 3.01 5.43
C LEU A 254 17.56 1.71 5.55
N LEU A 255 18.81 1.71 5.07
CA LEU A 255 19.71 0.57 5.20
C LEU A 255 20.11 0.30 6.66
N ASN A 256 20.45 1.35 7.40
CA ASN A 256 20.81 1.23 8.81
C ASN A 256 19.66 0.68 9.65
N ALA A 257 18.41 1.07 9.36
CA ALA A 257 17.24 0.50 10.01
C ALA A 257 17.12 -1.01 9.75
N ALA A 258 17.29 -1.44 8.50
CA ALA A 258 17.27 -2.86 8.14
C ALA A 258 18.41 -3.65 8.83
N PHE A 259 19.63 -3.12 8.82
CA PHE A 259 20.78 -3.74 9.51
C PHE A 259 20.56 -3.85 11.01
N HIS A 260 20.00 -2.81 11.64
CA HIS A 260 19.70 -2.83 13.06
C HIS A 260 18.64 -3.88 13.41
N LYS A 261 17.59 -4.04 12.59
CA LYS A 261 16.59 -5.09 12.81
C LYS A 261 17.17 -6.49 12.62
N PHE A 262 18.00 -6.69 11.60
CA PHE A 262 18.69 -7.96 11.39
C PHE A 262 19.62 -8.31 12.57
N ALA A 263 20.43 -7.34 13.04
CA ALA A 263 21.31 -7.53 14.18
C ALA A 263 20.55 -7.88 15.47
N THR A 264 19.45 -7.17 15.74
CA THR A 264 18.58 -7.45 16.90
C THR A 264 17.98 -8.85 16.82
N TRP A 265 17.52 -9.26 15.64
CA TRP A 265 16.99 -10.60 15.41
C TRP A 265 18.08 -11.68 15.59
N GLN A 266 19.27 -11.48 15.01
CA GLN A 266 20.40 -12.39 15.13
C GLN A 266 20.84 -12.57 16.58
N GLN A 267 20.88 -11.49 17.37
CA GLN A 267 21.20 -11.54 18.79
C GLN A 267 20.17 -12.36 19.58
N ARG A 268 18.88 -12.16 19.33
CA ARG A 268 17.80 -12.95 19.96
C ARG A 268 17.91 -14.43 19.62
N ARG A 269 18.25 -14.76 18.36
CA ARG A 269 18.41 -16.14 17.93
C ARG A 269 19.59 -16.84 18.63
N ILE A 270 20.73 -16.15 18.77
CA ILE A 270 21.89 -16.67 19.53
C ILE A 270 21.52 -16.91 21.00
N GLN A 271 20.79 -15.97 21.62
CA GLN A 271 20.31 -16.13 23.00
C GLN A 271 19.32 -17.30 23.16
N GLN A 272 18.50 -17.58 22.14
CA GLN A 272 17.58 -18.72 22.13
C GLN A 272 18.31 -20.05 21.94
N SER A 273 19.40 -20.10 21.16
CA SER A 273 20.20 -21.33 21.00
C SER A 273 21.08 -21.67 22.21
N LEU A 274 21.31 -20.71 23.11
CA LEU A 274 22.11 -20.87 24.33
C LEU A 274 21.28 -21.30 25.56
N ARG A 275 19.95 -21.40 25.42
CA ARG A 275 19.03 -21.91 26.45
C ARG A 275 18.59 -23.33 26.11
#